data_AF-A0A1B6F7H6-F1
#
_entry.id   AF-A0A1B6F7H6-F1
#
_cell.length_a   1.000
_cell.length_b   1.000
_cell.length_c   1.000
_cell.angle_alpha   90.00
_cell.angle_beta   90.00
_cell.angle_gamma   90.00
#
_symmetry.space_group_name_H-M   'P 1'
#
loop_
_entity.id
_entity.type
_entity.pdbx_description
1 polymer ?
#
loop_
_entity_poly.entity_id
_entity_poly.type
_entity_poly.pdbx_seq_one_letter_code
_entity_poly.pdbx_strand_id
1 'polypeptide(L)'
;SCTAIFFVICLFRCFVKVKAVIMGRSSVSEDIKWQVIGMYKTGSSYRTIASKLHVSKTCVENTVRRFNLAGTVIDAPRSGRPRKTTPRQDRKLLVMSKKDRNASAPDLLSSMKQDDDRYNVSVATVSSRLRDAGMKSFYAIRKPLLNDKAKKTRQVWCKARLGWTKEAWRRVLFSDESRFELFPRRRVRVRRTNTEKFLPACVAPAVQAGGEAVMIWGCIS
;
A
#
# COMPACT_ATOMS: atom_id res chain seq x y z
N SER A 1 23.87 -5.38 -62.23
CA SER A 1 23.14 -4.64 -61.19
C SER A 1 22.70 -5.62 -60.11
N CYS A 2 23.67 -6.05 -59.29
CA CYS A 2 23.60 -7.22 -58.42
C CYS A 2 23.06 -6.91 -57.00
N THR A 3 22.48 -5.74 -56.79
CA THR A 3 22.10 -5.23 -55.45
C THR A 3 20.60 -5.29 -55.18
N ALA A 4 19.76 -5.69 -56.15
CA ALA A 4 18.30 -5.66 -56.01
C ALA A 4 17.65 -7.02 -55.66
N ILE A 5 18.36 -8.15 -55.82
CA ILE A 5 17.78 -9.49 -55.58
C ILE A 5 18.00 -9.96 -54.13
N PHE A 6 19.01 -9.44 -53.44
CA PHE A 6 19.24 -9.74 -52.01
C PHE A 6 18.18 -9.10 -51.09
N PHE A 7 17.51 -8.03 -51.53
CA PHE A 7 16.52 -7.35 -50.69
C PHE A 7 15.16 -8.07 -50.64
N VAL A 8 14.81 -8.82 -51.68
CA VAL A 8 13.52 -9.56 -51.72
C VAL A 8 13.59 -10.89 -50.96
N ILE A 9 14.77 -11.50 -50.85
CA ILE A 9 14.96 -12.73 -50.06
C ILE A 9 15.04 -12.43 -48.55
N CYS A 10 15.47 -11.23 -48.15
CA CYS A 10 15.49 -10.84 -46.73
C CYS A 10 14.10 -10.53 -46.16
N LEU A 11 13.13 -10.09 -46.97
CA LEU A 11 11.77 -9.82 -46.49
C LEU A 11 10.84 -11.05 -46.50
N PHE A 12 11.15 -12.10 -47.28
CA PHE A 12 10.36 -13.35 -47.26
C PHE A 12 10.77 -14.35 -46.17
N ARG A 13 11.80 -14.04 -45.39
CA ARG A 13 12.27 -14.86 -44.27
C ARG A 13 11.94 -14.28 -42.90
N CYS A 14 11.02 -13.31 -42.84
CA CYS A 14 10.48 -12.76 -41.59
C CYS A 14 9.08 -13.34 -41.23
N PHE A 15 8.51 -14.21 -42.07
CA PHE A 15 7.11 -14.63 -41.93
C PHE A 15 6.86 -16.12 -41.63
N VAL A 16 7.89 -16.89 -41.25
CA VAL A 16 7.70 -18.30 -40.85
C VAL A 16 8.56 -18.62 -39.63
N LYS A 17 7.87 -18.99 -38.54
CA LYS A 17 8.39 -19.37 -37.20
C LYS A 17 9.04 -18.19 -36.48
N VAL A 18 8.45 -17.64 -35.41
CA VAL A 18 8.31 -18.32 -34.12
C VAL A 18 7.00 -17.89 -33.43
N LYS A 19 5.89 -18.62 -33.65
CA LYS A 19 4.96 -18.86 -32.54
C LYS A 19 5.53 -20.03 -31.75
N ALA A 20 6.52 -19.74 -30.91
CA ALA A 20 6.74 -20.57 -29.74
C ALA A 20 5.51 -20.37 -28.86
N VAL A 21 4.48 -21.19 -29.11
CA VAL A 21 3.39 -21.37 -28.16
C VAL A 21 4.06 -21.87 -26.89
N ILE A 22 4.03 -21.05 -25.85
CA ILE A 22 4.48 -21.39 -24.52
C ILE A 22 3.81 -22.72 -24.16
N MET A 23 4.56 -23.82 -24.15
CA MET A 23 4.07 -25.13 -23.72
C MET A 23 3.97 -25.15 -22.18
N GLY A 24 3.04 -24.35 -21.67
CA GLY A 24 2.42 -24.57 -20.36
C GLY A 24 1.04 -25.19 -20.60
N ARG A 25 0.56 -26.01 -19.66
CA ARG A 25 -0.84 -26.47 -19.66
C ARG A 25 -1.76 -25.25 -19.58
N SER A 26 -2.46 -24.92 -20.65
CA SER A 26 -3.51 -23.90 -20.63
C SER A 26 -4.74 -24.44 -19.90
N SER A 27 -5.38 -23.60 -19.09
CA SER A 27 -6.69 -23.93 -18.52
C SER A 27 -7.71 -23.97 -19.65
N VAL A 28 -8.58 -24.98 -19.65
CA VAL A 28 -9.73 -25.05 -20.55
C VAL A 28 -10.65 -23.84 -20.29
N SER A 29 -11.24 -23.28 -21.35
CA SER A 29 -12.15 -22.15 -21.22
C SER A 29 -13.38 -22.52 -20.38
N GLU A 30 -13.97 -21.49 -19.76
CA GLU A 30 -15.14 -21.69 -18.90
C GLU A 30 -16.33 -22.27 -19.69
N ASP A 31 -16.55 -21.80 -20.92
CA ASP A 31 -17.62 -22.28 -21.81
C ASP A 31 -17.51 -23.78 -22.09
N ILE A 32 -16.31 -24.26 -22.39
CA ILE A 32 -16.07 -25.69 -22.66
C ILE A 32 -16.34 -26.51 -21.40
N LYS A 33 -15.95 -26.02 -20.22
CA LYS A 33 -16.24 -26.72 -18.97
C LYS A 33 -17.76 -26.74 -18.66
N TRP A 34 -18.51 -25.70 -18.99
CA TRP A 34 -19.99 -25.71 -18.90
C TRP A 34 -20.62 -26.70 -19.89
N GLN A 35 -20.11 -26.76 -21.12
CA GLN A 35 -20.54 -27.76 -22.11
C GLN A 35 -20.27 -29.19 -21.62
N VAL A 36 -19.11 -29.44 -20.99
CA VAL A 36 -18.80 -30.73 -20.34
C VAL A 36 -19.88 -31.09 -19.31
N ILE A 37 -20.28 -30.15 -18.45
CA ILE A 37 -21.30 -30.41 -17.41
C ILE A 37 -22.68 -30.60 -18.02
N GLY A 38 -23.05 -29.83 -19.04
CA GLY A 38 -24.29 -30.01 -19.77
C GLY A 38 -24.39 -31.42 -20.34
N MET A 39 -23.35 -31.86 -21.06
CA MET A 39 -23.29 -33.21 -21.61
C MET A 39 -23.26 -34.31 -20.53
N TYR A 40 -22.56 -34.07 -19.42
CA TYR A 40 -22.54 -34.98 -18.28
C TYR A 40 -23.94 -35.16 -17.66
N LYS A 41 -24.68 -34.06 -17.45
CA LYS A 41 -26.05 -34.11 -16.92
C LYS A 41 -27.03 -34.83 -17.86
N THR A 42 -26.79 -34.80 -19.17
CA THR A 42 -27.57 -35.57 -20.16
C THR A 42 -27.22 -37.07 -20.21
N GLY A 43 -26.29 -37.55 -19.38
CA GLY A 43 -25.91 -38.96 -19.32
C GLY A 43 -24.89 -39.41 -20.38
N SER A 44 -24.23 -38.48 -21.08
CA SER A 44 -23.19 -38.85 -22.06
C SER A 44 -21.94 -39.44 -21.37
N SER A 45 -21.33 -40.46 -21.99
CA SER A 45 -20.09 -41.05 -21.45
C SER A 45 -18.92 -40.06 -21.49
N TYR A 46 -17.98 -40.14 -20.53
CA TYR A 46 -16.82 -39.23 -20.48
C TYR A 46 -15.94 -39.29 -21.74
N ARG A 47 -15.83 -40.45 -22.39
CA ARG A 47 -15.04 -40.61 -23.63
C ARG A 47 -15.73 -39.92 -24.81
N THR A 48 -17.06 -40.01 -24.89
CA THR A 48 -17.86 -39.31 -25.91
C THR A 48 -17.75 -37.79 -25.76
N ILE A 49 -17.80 -37.28 -24.52
CA ILE A 49 -17.66 -35.84 -24.22
C ILE A 49 -16.26 -35.36 -24.61
N ALA A 50 -15.22 -36.11 -24.24
CA ALA A 50 -13.82 -35.79 -24.54
C ALA A 50 -13.58 -35.69 -26.06
N SER A 51 -14.09 -36.65 -26.84
CA SER A 51 -13.97 -36.64 -28.31
C SER A 51 -14.73 -35.49 -28.95
N LYS A 52 -15.96 -35.17 -28.48
CA LYS A 52 -16.77 -34.08 -29.04
C LYS A 52 -16.21 -32.69 -28.78
N LEU A 53 -15.68 -32.46 -27.58
CA LEU A 53 -15.14 -31.16 -27.16
C LEU A 53 -13.65 -31.01 -27.45
N HIS A 54 -13.00 -32.02 -28.02
CA HIS A 54 -11.55 -32.07 -28.26
C HIS A 54 -10.72 -31.81 -26.99
N VAL A 55 -11.18 -32.34 -25.86
CA VAL A 55 -10.54 -32.21 -24.55
C VAL A 55 -10.08 -33.59 -24.05
N SER A 56 -9.02 -33.65 -23.24
CA SER A 56 -8.60 -34.94 -22.66
C SER A 56 -9.66 -35.52 -21.73
N LYS A 57 -9.82 -36.86 -21.74
CA LYS A 57 -10.72 -37.58 -20.82
C LYS A 57 -10.47 -37.19 -19.35
N THR A 58 -9.19 -37.05 -18.97
CA THR A 58 -8.79 -36.63 -17.61
C THR A 58 -9.28 -35.23 -17.25
N CYS A 59 -9.35 -34.30 -18.20
CA CYS A 59 -9.89 -32.98 -17.97
C CYS A 59 -11.41 -33.02 -17.79
N VAL A 60 -12.13 -33.84 -18.57
CA VAL A 60 -13.57 -34.09 -18.37
C VAL A 60 -13.83 -34.65 -16.96
N GLU A 61 -13.12 -35.71 -16.57
CA GLU A 61 -13.24 -36.32 -15.24
C GLU A 61 -12.94 -35.33 -14.11
N ASN A 62 -11.86 -34.54 -14.23
CA ASN A 62 -11.51 -33.54 -13.23
C ASN A 62 -12.54 -32.40 -13.14
N THR A 63 -13.13 -32.00 -14.27
CA THR A 63 -14.15 -30.94 -14.32
C THR A 63 -15.42 -31.41 -13.63
N VAL A 64 -15.90 -32.62 -13.95
CA VAL A 64 -17.07 -33.23 -13.30
C VAL A 64 -16.82 -33.45 -11.80
N ARG A 65 -15.66 -33.98 -11.42
CA ARG A 65 -15.29 -34.18 -10.01
C ARG A 65 -15.34 -32.86 -9.23
N ARG A 66 -14.76 -31.79 -9.79
CA ARG A 66 -14.76 -30.46 -9.16
C ARG A 66 -16.15 -29.86 -9.11
N PHE A 67 -16.95 -30.03 -10.16
CA PHE A 67 -18.33 -29.57 -10.19
C PHE A 67 -19.20 -30.26 -9.14
N ASN A 68 -19.06 -31.58 -8.98
CA ASN A 68 -19.79 -32.33 -7.96
C ASN A 68 -19.37 -31.94 -6.52
N LEU A 69 -18.11 -31.54 -6.32
CA LEU A 69 -17.60 -31.11 -5.00
C LEU A 69 -17.98 -29.66 -4.67
N ALA A 70 -17.79 -28.73 -5.61
CA ALA A 70 -17.85 -27.28 -5.36
C ALA A 70 -19.07 -26.60 -6.00
N GLY A 71 -19.84 -27.31 -6.84
CA GLY A 71 -20.99 -26.77 -7.57
C GLY A 71 -20.64 -25.76 -8.66
N THR A 72 -19.36 -25.49 -8.91
CA THR A 72 -18.91 -24.42 -9.82
C THR A 72 -17.82 -24.90 -10.78
N VAL A 73 -17.76 -24.22 -11.92
CA VAL A 73 -16.78 -24.44 -13.00
C VAL A 73 -15.54 -23.56 -12.86
N ILE A 74 -15.71 -22.46 -12.13
CA ILE A 74 -14.71 -21.43 -11.94
C ILE A 74 -13.50 -22.00 -11.22
N ASP A 75 -12.31 -21.63 -11.69
CA ASP A 75 -11.07 -22.04 -11.05
C ASP A 75 -10.89 -21.34 -9.71
N ALA A 76 -10.72 -22.12 -8.65
CA ALA A 76 -10.43 -21.58 -7.33
C ALA A 76 -9.13 -20.77 -7.39
N PRO A 77 -9.06 -19.62 -6.69
CA PRO A 77 -7.83 -18.85 -6.62
C PRO A 77 -6.70 -19.73 -6.09
N ARG A 78 -5.55 -19.64 -6.75
CA ARG A 78 -4.36 -20.37 -6.30
C ARG A 78 -3.91 -19.80 -4.95
N SER A 79 -3.45 -20.67 -4.04
CA SER A 79 -2.95 -20.30 -2.70
C SER A 79 -1.77 -19.31 -2.72
N GLY A 80 -1.09 -19.19 -3.86
CA GLY A 80 0.05 -18.28 -4.03
C GLY A 80 1.28 -18.75 -3.26
N ARG A 81 2.33 -17.92 -3.26
CA ARG A 81 3.56 -18.22 -2.53
C ARG A 81 3.34 -17.98 -1.04
N PRO A 82 3.71 -18.93 -0.15
CA PRO A 82 3.64 -18.70 1.28
C PRO A 82 4.53 -17.53 1.70
N ARG A 83 4.10 -16.80 2.74
CA ARG A 83 4.85 -15.66 3.28
C ARG A 83 6.07 -16.15 4.04
N LYS A 84 7.15 -15.37 3.99
CA LYS A 84 8.32 -15.56 4.87
C LYS A 84 8.06 -15.13 6.32
N THR A 85 7.14 -14.18 6.52
CA THR A 85 6.81 -13.66 7.85
C THR A 85 5.64 -14.39 8.46
N THR A 86 5.67 -14.56 9.78
CA THR A 86 4.56 -15.10 10.56
C THR A 86 3.63 -13.98 11.06
N PRO A 87 2.34 -14.26 11.35
CA PRO A 87 1.42 -13.26 11.90
C PRO A 87 1.91 -12.66 13.23
N ARG A 88 2.67 -13.42 14.04
CA ARG A 88 3.26 -12.93 15.29
C ARG A 88 4.34 -11.88 15.03
N GLN A 89 5.21 -12.10 14.05
CA GLN A 89 6.24 -11.15 13.64
C GLN A 89 5.61 -9.87 13.08
N ASP A 90 4.58 -10.01 12.22
CA ASP A 90 3.86 -8.87 11.65
C ASP A 90 3.22 -8.01 12.76
N ARG A 91 2.59 -8.63 13.77
CA ARG A 91 2.03 -7.90 14.92
C ARG A 91 3.12 -7.21 15.75
N LYS A 92 4.24 -7.88 16.02
CA LYS A 92 5.37 -7.28 16.75
C LYS A 92 5.92 -6.07 16.00
N LEU A 93 6.02 -6.15 14.66
CA LEU A 93 6.48 -5.06 13.81
C LEU A 93 5.60 -3.83 13.95
N LEU A 94 4.28 -4.03 14.01
CA LEU A 94 3.32 -2.94 14.21
C LEU A 94 3.43 -2.32 15.60
N VAL A 95 3.64 -3.12 16.65
CA VAL A 95 3.87 -2.61 18.00
C VAL A 95 5.12 -1.74 18.05
N MET A 96 6.24 -2.23 17.49
CA MET A 96 7.49 -1.48 17.43
C MET A 96 7.33 -0.17 16.63
N SER A 97 6.68 -0.22 15.47
CA SER A 97 6.40 0.99 14.67
C SER A 97 5.47 1.98 15.39
N LYS A 98 4.59 1.51 16.29
CA LYS A 98 3.69 2.38 17.06
C LYS A 98 4.39 3.01 18.25
N LYS A 99 5.34 2.29 18.87
CA LYS A 99 6.20 2.78 19.94
C LYS A 99 7.09 3.90 19.42
N ASP A 100 7.84 3.62 18.35
CA ASP A 100 8.77 4.57 17.75
C ASP A 100 8.25 5.02 16.38
N ARG A 101 7.41 6.05 16.40
CA ARG A 101 6.75 6.57 15.20
C ARG A 101 7.73 7.07 14.14
N ASN A 102 8.94 7.47 14.53
CA ASN A 102 9.97 7.98 13.62
C ASN A 102 10.82 6.88 12.97
N ALA A 103 10.72 5.62 13.44
CA ALA A 103 11.57 4.54 12.99
C ALA A 103 11.37 4.22 11.50
N SER A 104 12.48 4.13 10.78
CA SER A 104 12.48 3.73 9.38
C SER A 104 12.30 2.21 9.24
N ALA A 105 12.02 1.71 8.02
CA ALA A 105 11.93 0.26 7.83
C ALA A 105 13.26 -0.47 8.11
N PRO A 106 14.44 0.07 7.72
CA PRO A 106 15.72 -0.44 8.16
C PRO A 106 15.86 -0.50 9.67
N ASP A 107 15.54 0.58 10.39
CA ASP A 107 15.67 0.60 11.86
C ASP A 107 14.81 -0.48 12.52
N LEU A 108 13.56 -0.60 12.08
CA LEU A 108 12.65 -1.64 12.56
C LEU A 108 13.15 -3.06 12.22
N LEU A 109 13.81 -3.25 11.08
CA LEU A 109 14.42 -4.53 10.73
C LEU A 109 15.61 -4.84 11.64
N SER A 110 16.48 -3.86 11.89
CA SER A 110 17.64 -4.01 12.77
C SER A 110 17.20 -4.38 14.19
N SER A 111 16.20 -3.68 14.74
CA SER A 111 15.65 -4.02 16.06
C SER A 111 14.98 -5.39 16.08
N MET A 112 14.34 -5.82 14.98
CA MET A 112 13.78 -7.18 14.89
C MET A 112 14.85 -8.26 14.88
N LYS A 113 15.97 -8.02 14.19
CA LYS A 113 17.11 -8.95 14.15
C LYS A 113 17.83 -9.05 15.48
N GLN A 114 17.93 -7.95 16.23
CA GLN A 114 18.48 -7.97 17.59
C GLN A 114 17.70 -8.90 18.52
N ASP A 115 16.38 -8.97 18.36
CA ASP A 115 15.52 -9.82 19.20
C ASP A 115 15.49 -11.30 18.75
N ASP A 116 15.66 -11.59 17.45
CA ASP A 116 15.67 -12.94 16.89
C ASP A 116 16.54 -12.98 15.62
N ASP A 117 17.77 -13.46 15.75
CA ASP A 117 18.77 -13.48 14.67
C ASP A 117 18.35 -14.35 13.47
N ARG A 118 17.40 -15.26 13.66
CA ARG A 118 16.81 -16.07 12.58
C ARG A 118 15.88 -15.26 11.67
N TYR A 119 15.60 -14.00 11.99
CA TYR A 119 14.73 -13.13 11.20
C TYR A 119 15.41 -12.69 9.89
N ASN A 120 15.38 -13.58 8.88
CA ASN A 120 15.97 -13.35 7.57
C ASN A 120 14.95 -12.78 6.56
N VAL A 121 14.69 -11.48 6.68
CA VAL A 121 13.71 -10.75 5.87
C VAL A 121 14.34 -9.48 5.31
N SER A 122 13.97 -9.11 4.08
CA SER A 122 14.44 -7.87 3.45
C SER A 122 13.68 -6.64 3.96
N VAL A 123 14.31 -5.46 3.89
CA VAL A 123 13.67 -4.16 4.22
C VAL A 123 12.40 -3.93 3.38
N ALA A 124 12.39 -4.38 2.12
CA ALA A 124 11.24 -4.31 1.24
C ALA A 124 10.04 -5.10 1.78
N THR A 125 10.29 -6.29 2.35
CA THR A 125 9.24 -7.11 2.95
C THR A 125 8.68 -6.44 4.19
N VAL A 126 9.53 -5.88 5.07
CA VAL A 126 9.10 -5.08 6.24
C VAL A 126 8.24 -3.89 5.81
N SER A 127 8.66 -3.19 4.76
CA SER A 127 7.91 -2.06 4.20
C SER A 127 6.56 -2.48 3.62
N SER A 128 6.50 -3.64 2.95
CA SER A 128 5.24 -4.22 2.47
C SER A 128 4.33 -4.56 3.64
N ARG A 129 4.82 -5.23 4.68
CA ARG A 129 4.02 -5.59 5.86
C ARG A 129 3.43 -4.37 6.56
N LEU A 130 4.22 -3.31 6.72
CA LEU A 130 3.73 -2.04 7.27
C LEU A 130 2.63 -1.43 6.38
N ARG A 131 2.81 -1.48 5.04
CA ARG A 131 1.83 -0.96 4.09
C ARG A 131 0.54 -1.78 4.07
N ASP A 132 0.64 -3.11 4.13
CA ASP A 132 -0.48 -4.05 4.21
C ASP A 132 -1.34 -3.73 5.45
N ALA A 133 -0.71 -3.31 6.55
CA ALA A 133 -1.36 -2.88 7.78
C ALA A 133 -1.79 -1.39 7.78
N GLY A 134 -1.64 -0.67 6.66
CA GLY A 134 -2.00 0.75 6.56
C GLY A 134 -1.03 1.74 7.22
N MET A 135 0.10 1.27 7.76
CA MET A 135 1.15 2.09 8.37
C MET A 135 2.04 2.71 7.30
N LYS A 136 1.63 3.87 6.82
CA LYS A 136 2.36 4.65 5.82
C LYS A 136 3.24 5.69 6.50
N SER A 137 4.26 6.15 5.79
CA SER A 137 5.11 7.22 6.29
C SER A 137 4.66 8.56 5.75
N PHE A 138 4.50 9.52 6.65
CA PHE A 138 4.06 10.89 6.37
C PHE A 138 5.02 11.87 7.01
N TYR A 139 5.03 13.10 6.53
CA TYR A 139 5.63 14.19 7.30
C TYR A 139 4.77 14.48 8.54
N ALA A 140 5.43 14.61 9.68
CA ALA A 140 4.79 15.04 10.92
C ALA A 140 4.29 16.48 10.77
N ILE A 141 3.12 16.76 11.33
CA ILE A 141 2.61 18.13 11.42
C ILE A 141 3.38 18.85 12.50
N ARG A 142 3.77 20.09 12.24
CA ARG A 142 4.37 20.95 13.25
C ARG A 142 3.27 21.63 14.05
N LYS A 143 3.29 21.51 15.37
CA LYS A 143 2.40 22.24 16.29
C LYS A 143 3.22 22.85 17.42
N PRO A 144 2.85 24.05 17.90
CA PRO A 144 3.53 24.64 19.04
C PRO A 144 3.48 23.68 20.23
N LEU A 145 4.60 23.53 20.92
CA LEU A 145 4.64 22.76 22.16
C LEU A 145 3.90 23.56 23.25
N LEU A 146 2.74 23.06 23.68
CA LEU A 146 1.91 23.73 24.67
C LEU A 146 1.84 22.94 25.97
N ASN A 147 2.10 23.64 27.07
CA ASN A 147 1.82 23.14 28.41
C ASN A 147 0.31 23.09 28.66
N ASP A 148 -0.13 22.21 29.56
CA ASP A 148 -1.56 22.02 29.83
C ASP A 148 -2.22 23.26 30.41
N LYS A 149 -1.50 24.06 31.21
CA LYS A 149 -1.95 25.38 31.66
C LYS A 149 -2.26 26.30 30.47
N ALA A 150 -1.34 26.40 29.51
CA ALA A 150 -1.52 27.23 28.32
C ALA A 150 -2.70 26.75 27.45
N LYS A 151 -2.91 25.43 27.33
CA LYS A 151 -4.08 24.87 26.63
C LYS A 151 -5.39 25.29 27.30
N LYS A 152 -5.47 25.20 28.63
CA LYS A 152 -6.65 25.62 29.40
C LYS A 152 -6.92 27.12 29.26
N THR A 153 -5.89 27.96 29.44
CA THR A 153 -6.02 29.41 29.28
C THR A 153 -6.52 29.78 27.88
N ARG A 154 -5.96 29.16 26.83
CA ARG A 154 -6.43 29.35 25.45
C ARG A 154 -7.89 28.92 25.27
N GLN A 155 -8.27 27.78 25.82
CA GLN A 155 -9.64 27.29 25.72
C GLN A 155 -10.64 28.24 26.41
N VAL A 156 -10.32 28.73 27.61
CA VAL A 156 -11.14 29.71 28.34
C VAL A 156 -11.25 31.02 27.55
N TRP A 157 -10.13 31.52 27.01
CA TRP A 157 -10.11 32.73 26.20
C TRP A 157 -11.01 32.62 24.97
N CYS A 158 -10.97 31.48 24.26
CA CYS A 158 -11.83 31.22 23.10
C CYS A 158 -13.30 31.11 23.50
N LYS A 159 -13.62 30.38 24.58
CA LYS A 159 -15.00 30.23 25.07
C LYS A 159 -15.63 31.56 25.46
N ALA A 160 -14.88 32.43 26.15
CA ALA A 160 -15.34 33.75 26.54
C ALA A 160 -15.67 34.68 25.35
N ARG A 161 -15.15 34.37 24.15
CA ARG A 161 -15.30 35.18 22.93
C ARG A 161 -16.07 34.49 21.81
N LEU A 162 -16.69 33.34 22.11
CA LEU A 162 -17.42 32.55 21.10
C LEU A 162 -18.61 33.31 20.50
N GLY A 163 -19.26 34.18 21.29
CA GLY A 163 -20.40 35.00 20.88
C GLY A 163 -20.06 36.41 20.41
N TRP A 164 -18.77 36.75 20.23
CA TRP A 164 -18.38 38.09 19.81
C TRP A 164 -18.82 38.38 18.37
N THR A 165 -19.43 39.55 18.16
CA THR A 165 -19.86 40.01 16.83
C THR A 165 -18.69 40.63 16.05
N LYS A 166 -18.88 40.85 14.75
CA LYS A 166 -17.86 41.46 13.88
C LYS A 166 -17.45 42.86 14.35
N GLU A 167 -18.40 43.64 14.88
CA GLU A 167 -18.16 44.99 15.40
C GLU A 167 -17.27 44.98 16.64
N ALA A 168 -17.39 43.93 17.48
CA ALA A 168 -16.50 43.74 18.62
C ALA A 168 -15.08 43.41 18.16
N TRP A 169 -14.93 42.58 17.13
CA TRP A 169 -13.61 42.24 16.56
C TRP A 169 -12.92 43.43 15.88
N ARG A 170 -13.67 44.33 15.23
CA ARG A 170 -13.12 45.56 14.60
C ARG A 170 -12.41 46.51 15.58
N ARG A 171 -12.66 46.36 16.88
CA ARG A 171 -12.01 47.17 17.93
C ARG A 171 -10.72 46.54 18.46
N VAL A 172 -10.35 45.35 17.98
CA VAL A 172 -9.19 44.61 18.44
C VAL A 172 -8.04 44.81 17.46
N LEU A 173 -6.92 45.36 17.95
CA LEU A 173 -5.66 45.35 17.23
C LEU A 173 -4.88 44.09 17.60
N PHE A 174 -4.50 43.29 16.62
CA PHE A 174 -3.63 42.14 16.79
C PHE A 174 -2.20 42.54 16.48
N SER A 175 -1.33 42.59 17.49
CA SER A 175 0.11 42.69 17.31
C SER A 175 0.78 41.34 17.55
N ASP A 176 1.78 40.99 16.77
CA ASP A 176 2.62 39.82 17.00
C ASP A 176 4.07 40.09 16.62
N GLU A 177 4.97 39.32 17.23
CA GLU A 177 6.39 39.32 16.90
C GLU A 177 6.72 38.00 16.19
N SER A 178 7.08 38.09 14.91
CA SER A 178 7.40 36.94 14.08
C SER A 178 8.90 36.74 13.94
N ARG A 179 9.35 35.53 14.27
CA ARG A 179 10.73 35.07 14.08
C ARG A 179 10.88 34.37 12.73
N PHE A 180 11.69 34.91 11.82
CA PHE A 180 12.02 34.32 10.53
C PHE A 180 13.37 33.60 10.58
N GLU A 181 13.35 32.27 10.48
CA GLU A 181 14.56 31.45 10.49
C GLU A 181 15.29 31.57 9.13
N LEU A 182 16.60 31.85 9.15
CA LEU A 182 17.41 31.93 7.92
C LEU A 182 17.63 30.56 7.26
N PHE A 183 17.64 29.49 8.08
CA PHE A 183 17.84 28.12 7.62
C PHE A 183 16.62 27.25 7.96
N PRO A 184 16.07 26.50 7.00
CA PRO A 184 14.88 25.68 7.24
C PRO A 184 15.21 24.46 8.09
N ARG A 185 14.41 24.20 9.13
CA ARG A 185 14.52 22.96 9.90
C ARG A 185 14.07 21.75 9.08
N ARG A 186 14.82 20.64 9.19
CA ARG A 186 14.48 19.36 8.56
C ARG A 186 13.13 18.86 9.05
N ARG A 187 12.26 18.46 8.12
CA ARG A 187 10.95 17.86 8.44
C ARG A 187 11.15 16.42 8.92
N VAL A 188 10.52 16.10 10.04
CA VAL A 188 10.49 14.73 10.58
C VAL A 188 9.42 13.92 9.86
N ARG A 189 9.72 12.65 9.58
CA ARG A 189 8.72 11.69 9.11
C ARG A 189 8.27 10.78 10.24
N VAL A 190 6.97 10.52 10.28
CA VAL A 190 6.32 9.60 11.20
C VAL A 190 5.61 8.50 10.42
N ARG A 191 5.60 7.28 10.95
CA ARG A 191 4.76 6.18 10.50
C ARG A 191 3.46 6.17 11.27
N ARG A 192 2.35 6.27 10.54
CA ARG A 192 1.01 6.33 11.11
C ARG A 192 -0.03 5.87 10.11
N THR A 193 -1.22 5.57 10.59
CA THR A 193 -2.39 5.42 9.72
C THR A 193 -2.94 6.79 9.31
N ASN A 194 -3.90 6.81 8.38
CA ASN A 194 -4.52 8.06 7.91
C ASN A 194 -5.25 8.82 9.03
N THR A 195 -5.83 8.12 10.01
CA THR A 195 -6.64 8.68 11.09
C THR A 195 -5.81 9.25 12.25
N GLU A 196 -4.57 8.77 12.43
CA GLU A 196 -3.68 9.13 13.54
C GLU A 196 -2.98 10.50 13.36
N LYS A 197 -3.45 11.35 12.44
CA LYS A 197 -2.77 12.59 12.00
C LYS A 197 -2.45 13.56 13.14
N PHE A 198 -3.34 13.69 14.13
CA PHE A 198 -3.23 14.64 15.23
C PHE A 198 -2.86 13.99 16.58
N LEU A 199 -2.48 12.71 16.58
CA LEU A 199 -1.98 12.08 17.80
C LEU A 199 -0.68 12.77 18.23
N PRO A 200 -0.47 13.00 19.55
CA PRO A 200 0.75 13.64 20.05
C PRO A 200 2.05 12.97 19.55
N ALA A 201 2.08 11.63 19.51
CA ALA A 201 3.22 10.86 19.01
C ALA A 201 3.49 11.00 17.50
N CYS A 202 2.54 11.55 16.73
CA CYS A 202 2.63 11.75 15.28
C CYS A 202 2.85 13.22 14.88
N VAL A 203 2.88 14.12 15.87
CA VAL A 203 3.05 15.57 15.70
C VAL A 203 4.45 15.95 16.14
N ALA A 204 5.14 16.74 15.33
CA ALA A 204 6.42 17.30 15.70
C ALA A 204 6.19 18.59 16.51
N PRO A 205 6.73 18.69 17.74
CA PRO A 205 6.68 19.94 18.47
C PRO A 205 7.49 21.01 17.75
N ALA A 206 6.91 22.21 17.65
CA ALA A 206 7.58 23.41 17.20
C ALA A 206 7.92 24.26 18.41
N VAL A 207 9.22 24.47 18.63
CA VAL A 207 9.75 25.36 19.67
C VAL A 207 10.56 26.45 18.96
N GLN A 208 10.41 27.70 19.37
CA GLN A 208 11.06 28.87 18.77
C GLN A 208 12.52 29.06 19.23
N ALA A 209 13.20 27.98 19.63
CA ALA A 209 14.57 28.02 20.16
C ALA A 209 15.59 27.51 19.14
N GLY A 210 16.72 28.21 19.02
CA GLY A 210 17.87 27.84 18.19
C GLY A 210 17.86 28.43 16.77
N GLY A 211 19.07 28.55 16.20
CA GLY A 211 19.33 29.05 14.85
C GLY A 211 19.42 30.58 14.75
N GLU A 212 20.04 31.05 13.67
CA GLU A 212 20.03 32.45 13.27
C GLU A 212 18.65 32.82 12.70
N ALA A 213 18.10 33.93 13.17
CA ALA A 213 16.78 34.38 12.76
C ALA A 213 16.67 35.90 12.85
N VAL A 214 15.82 36.48 12.02
CA VAL A 214 15.44 37.89 12.06
C VAL A 214 14.09 38.01 12.76
N MET A 215 14.00 38.93 13.72
CA MET A 215 12.74 39.25 14.40
C MET A 215 12.07 40.42 13.67
N ILE A 216 10.79 40.28 13.38
CA ILE A 216 9.98 41.32 12.73
C ILE A 216 8.73 41.52 13.57
N TRP A 217 8.41 42.78 13.84
CA TRP A 217 7.19 43.16 14.54
C TRP A 217 6.15 43.67 13.55
N GLY A 218 4.88 43.36 13.80
CA GLY A 218 3.78 43.85 12.99
C GLY A 218 2.46 43.86 13.76
N CYS A 219 1.51 44.63 13.24
CA CYS A 219 0.14 44.64 13.74
C CYS A 219 -0.88 44.68 12.60
N ILE A 220 -2.08 44.15 12.86
CA ILE A 220 -3.22 44.14 11.96
C ILE A 220 -4.51 44.40 12.75
N SER A 221 -5.42 45.16 12.16
CA SER A 221 -6.74 45.50 12.70
C SER A 221 -7.86 44.91 11.85
#